data_AF-A0A7W3Z7A7-F1
#
_entry.id   AF-A0A7W3Z7A7-F1
#
_cell.length_a   1.000
_cell.length_b   1.000
_cell.length_c   1.000
_cell.angle_alpha   90.00
_cell.angle_beta   90.00
_cell.angle_gamma   90.00
#
_symmetry.space_group_name_H-M   'P 1'
#
loop_
_entity.id
_entity.type
_entity.pdbx_description
1 polymer ?
#
loop_
_entity_poly.entity_id
_entity_poly.type
_entity_poly.pdbx_seq_one_letter_code
_entity_poly.pdbx_strand_id
1 'polypeptide(L)' 'MLSQLVPLTTLNPNLASLQAITLMLHLCFLIAFLIIIIRFTRDFFFYKHPFQLAFNRRKAPLIVLAIVYSATMFAIYFMW' A
#
# COMPACT_ATOMS: atom_id res chain seq x y z
N MET A 1 -22.30 33.27 11.26
CA MET A 1 -21.16 33.13 10.32
C MET A 1 -19.90 32.54 10.96
N LEU A 2 -19.61 32.77 12.25
CA LEU A 2 -18.49 32.11 12.96
C LEU A 2 -18.70 30.59 13.20
N SER A 3 -19.93 30.11 13.23
CA SER A 3 -20.27 28.68 13.41
C SER A 3 -19.95 27.80 12.20
N GLN A 4 -19.71 28.38 11.01
CA GLN A 4 -19.30 27.65 9.81
C GLN A 4 -17.77 27.56 9.66
N LEU A 5 -17.00 28.37 10.39
CA LEU A 5 -15.54 28.31 10.37
C LEU A 5 -15.00 27.14 11.20
N VAL A 6 -15.68 26.79 12.29
CA VAL A 6 -15.29 25.70 13.20
C VAL A 6 -15.33 24.31 12.53
N PRO A 7 -16.39 23.90 11.79
CA PRO A 7 -16.36 22.62 11.09
C PRO A 7 -15.28 22.60 10.01
N LEU A 8 -14.99 23.74 9.36
CA LEU A 8 -13.93 23.84 8.36
C LEU A 8 -12.54 23.67 8.99
N THR A 9 -12.30 24.22 10.18
CA THR A 9 -11.01 24.08 10.88
C THR A 9 -10.85 22.76 11.62
N THR A 10 -11.92 22.00 11.92
CA THR A 10 -11.82 20.64 12.49
C THR A 10 -11.77 19.55 11.43
N LEU A 11 -12.42 19.74 10.26
CA LEU A 11 -12.32 18.81 9.13
C LEU A 11 -10.96 18.90 8.43
N ASN A 12 -10.41 20.10 8.27
CA ASN A 12 -9.15 20.31 7.54
C ASN A 12 -7.90 19.60 8.13
N PRO A 13 -7.65 19.57 9.47
CA PRO A 13 -6.53 18.82 10.03
C PRO A 13 -6.74 17.30 9.93
N ASN A 14 -7.98 16.82 10.03
CA ASN A 14 -8.30 15.40 9.84
C ASN A 14 -8.15 14.98 8.38
N LEU A 15 -8.54 15.82 7.42
CA LEU A 15 -8.33 15.59 5.98
C LEU A 15 -6.85 15.64 5.59
N ALA A 16 -6.09 16.61 6.09
CA ALA A 16 -4.66 16.71 5.85
C ALA A 16 -3.87 15.55 6.47
N SER A 17 -4.26 15.11 7.68
CA SER A 17 -3.65 13.93 8.31
C SER A 17 -4.04 12.63 7.62
N LEU A 18 -5.28 12.47 7.16
CA LEU A 18 -5.72 11.27 6.44
C LEU A 18 -5.04 11.16 5.06
N GLN A 19 -4.83 12.27 4.36
CA GLN A 19 -4.00 12.30 3.14
C GLN A 19 -2.55 11.91 3.41
N ALA A 20 -1.94 12.44 4.48
CA ALA A 20 -0.57 12.08 4.88
C ALA A 20 -0.45 10.59 5.24
N ILE A 21 -1.41 10.04 5.99
CA ILE A 21 -1.47 8.61 6.33
C ILE A 21 -1.63 7.76 5.06
N THR A 22 -2.50 8.17 4.14
CA THR A 22 -2.74 7.46 2.88
C THR A 22 -1.48 7.45 2.01
N LEU A 23 -0.77 8.57 1.90
CA LEU A 23 0.49 8.66 1.16
C LEU A 23 1.59 7.81 1.80
N MET A 24 1.70 7.81 3.13
CA MET A 24 2.64 6.97 3.85
C MET A 24 2.33 5.47 3.66
N LEU A 25 1.05 5.09 3.64
CA LEU A 25 0.62 3.72 3.32
C LEU A 25 1.01 3.34 1.90
N HIS A 26 0.74 4.16 0.89
CA HIS A 26 1.17 3.89 -0.48
C HIS A 26 2.69 3.68 -0.58
N LEU A 27 3.49 4.51 0.10
CA LEU A 27 4.94 4.34 0.16
C LEU A 27 5.34 3.01 0.82
N CYS A 28 4.72 2.63 1.94
CA CYS A 28 4.98 1.35 2.59
C CYS A 28 4.65 0.15 1.68
N PHE A 29 3.49 0.17 1.00
CA PHE A 29 3.12 -0.88 0.05
C PHE A 29 4.04 -0.93 -1.16
N LEU A 30 4.48 0.23 -1.66
CA LEU A 30 5.45 0.31 -2.75
C LEU A 30 6.80 -0.31 -2.35
N ILE A 31 7.31 0.01 -1.15
CA ILE A 31 8.55 -0.57 -0.64
C ILE A 31 8.41 -2.09 -0.50
N ALA A 32 7.31 -2.57 0.08
CA ALA A 32 7.05 -4.01 0.21
C ALA A 32 7.00 -4.71 -1.16
N PHE A 33 6.34 -4.09 -2.15
CA PHE A 33 6.29 -4.59 -3.52
C PHE A 33 7.69 -4.67 -4.15
N LEU A 34 8.50 -3.62 -4.02
CA LEU A 34 9.88 -3.59 -4.51
C LEU A 34 10.74 -4.68 -3.88
N ILE A 35 10.60 -4.93 -2.57
CA ILE A 35 11.31 -6.02 -1.90
C ILE A 35 10.93 -7.39 -2.50
N ILE A 36 9.65 -7.61 -2.81
CA ILE A 36 9.20 -8.85 -3.45
C ILE A 36 9.79 -8.98 -4.86
N ILE A 37 9.81 -7.89 -5.64
CA ILE A 37 10.41 -7.89 -6.98
C ILE A 37 11.92 -8.14 -6.92
N ILE A 38 12.66 -7.49 -6.02
CA ILE A 38 14.10 -7.72 -5.85
C ILE A 38 14.38 -9.19 -5.49
N ARG A 39 13.54 -9.79 -4.64
CA ARG A 39 13.66 -11.21 -4.33
C ARG A 39 13.34 -12.09 -5.53
N PHE A 40 12.34 -11.74 -6.34
CA PHE A 40 12.00 -12.45 -7.56
C PHE A 40 13.12 -12.37 -8.60
N THR A 41 13.68 -11.18 -8.85
CA THR A 41 14.81 -11.00 -9.76
C THR A 41 16.03 -11.75 -9.25
N ARG A 42 16.29 -11.74 -7.95
CA ARG A 42 17.37 -12.57 -7.37
C ARG A 42 17.16 -14.06 -7.64
N ASP A 43 15.95 -14.57 -7.42
CA ASP A 43 15.60 -15.97 -7.66
C ASP A 43 15.74 -16.37 -9.13
N PHE A 44 15.43 -15.45 -10.05
CA PHE A 44 15.55 -15.67 -11.49
C PHE A 44 17.00 -15.56 -12.00
N PHE A 45 17.72 -14.49 -11.65
CA PHE A 45 19.06 -14.21 -12.19
C PHE A 45 20.18 -14.97 -11.46
N PHE A 46 20.15 -15.04 -10.13
CA PHE A 46 21.26 -15.66 -9.37
C PHE A 46 21.08 -17.17 -9.22
N TYR A 47 19.87 -17.61 -8.86
CA TYR A 47 19.59 -19.03 -8.64
C TYR A 47 19.14 -19.75 -9.92
N LYS A 48 19.00 -19.03 -11.05
CA LYS A 48 18.57 -19.55 -12.36
C LYS A 48 17.31 -20.41 -12.28
N HIS A 49 16.41 -20.11 -11.35
CA HIS A 49 15.17 -20.85 -11.23
C HIS A 49 14.29 -20.60 -12.47
N PRO A 50 13.60 -21.63 -13.01
CA PRO A 50 12.64 -21.43 -14.08
C PRO A 50 11.54 -20.47 -13.59
N PHE A 51 11.06 -19.61 -14.50
CA PHE A 51 10.12 -18.53 -14.18
C PHE A 51 8.91 -19.01 -13.37
N GLN A 52 8.31 -20.15 -13.74
CA GLN A 52 7.18 -20.74 -13.02
C GLN A 52 7.50 -21.05 -11.55
N LEU A 53 8.69 -21.55 -11.25
CA LEU A 53 9.09 -21.89 -9.89
C LEU A 53 9.36 -20.64 -9.06
N ALA A 54 10.06 -19.65 -9.63
CA ALA A 54 10.32 -18.36 -9.00
C ALA A 54 9.00 -17.62 -8.73
N PHE A 55 8.06 -17.64 -9.67
CA PHE A 55 6.74 -17.02 -9.52
C PHE A 55 5.89 -17.74 -8.49
N ASN A 56 5.82 -19.08 -8.50
CA ASN A 56 5.04 -19.83 -7.51
C ASN A 56 5.49 -19.56 -6.07
N ARG A 57 6.79 -19.35 -5.83
CA ARG A 57 7.32 -18.98 -4.50
C ARG A 57 6.96 -17.55 -4.07
N ARG A 58 6.64 -16.66 -5.02
CA ARG A 58 6.36 -15.24 -4.76
C ARG A 58 4.90 -14.84 -5.01
N LYS A 59 4.08 -15.74 -5.56
CA LYS A 59 2.64 -15.53 -5.78
C LYS A 59 1.90 -15.29 -4.47
N ALA A 60 2.16 -16.09 -3.44
CA ALA A 60 1.52 -15.92 -2.13
C ALA A 60 1.77 -14.53 -1.52
N PRO A 61 3.02 -14.04 -1.35
CA PRO A 61 3.25 -12.70 -0.81
C PRO A 61 2.71 -11.57 -1.71
N LEU A 62 2.71 -11.73 -3.03
CA LEU A 62 2.07 -10.76 -3.94
C LEU A 62 0.56 -10.66 -3.71
N ILE A 63 -0.13 -11.80 -3.60
CA ILE A 63 -1.58 -11.85 -3.35
C ILE A 63 -1.90 -11.26 -1.98
N VAL A 64 -1.15 -11.63 -0.94
CA VAL A 64 -1.36 -11.09 0.41
C VAL A 64 -1.18 -9.57 0.40
N LEU A 65 -0.12 -9.06 -0.24
CA LEU A 65 0.11 -7.62 -0.36
C LEU A 65 -1.07 -6.93 -1.06
N ALA A 66 -1.58 -7.51 -2.15
CA ALA A 66 -2.73 -6.97 -2.88
C ALA A 66 -4.00 -6.95 -2.03
N ILE A 67 -4.32 -8.05 -1.31
CA ILE A 67 -5.50 -8.13 -0.44
C ILE A 67 -5.41 -7.09 0.67
N VAL A 68 -4.27 -7.00 1.36
CA VAL A 68 -4.07 -6.04 2.45
C VAL A 68 -4.17 -4.61 1.94
N TYR A 69 -3.55 -4.32 0.79
CA TYR A 69 -3.67 -3.02 0.13
C TYR A 69 -5.13 -2.67 -0.19
N SER A 70 -5.86 -3.57 -0.85
CA SER A 70 -7.28 -3.38 -1.17
C SER A 70 -8.14 -3.16 0.07
N ALA A 71 -7.96 -3.96 1.12
CA ALA A 71 -8.68 -3.79 2.38
C ALA A 71 -8.38 -2.43 3.04
N THR A 72 -7.11 -2.01 3.04
CA THR A 72 -6.74 -0.68 3.59
C THR A 72 -7.31 0.48 2.78
N MET A 73 -7.30 0.39 1.44
CA MET A 73 -7.88 1.43 0.59
C MET A 73 -9.40 1.49 0.71
N PHE A 74 -10.05 0.34 0.84
CA PHE A 74 -11.49 0.27 1.12
C PHE A 74 -11.82 0.92 2.45
N ALA A 75 -11.07 0.62 3.52
CA ALA A 75 -11.26 1.26 4.82
C ALA A 75 -11.07 2.79 4.76
N ILE A 76 -10.03 3.26 4.06
CA ILE A 76 -9.77 4.70 3.88
C ILE A 76 -10.92 5.37 3.11
N TYR A 77 -11.43 4.73 2.05
CA TYR A 77 -12.55 5.26 1.27
C TYR A 77 -13.83 5.45 2.10
N PHE A 78 -14.12 4.54 3.04
CA PHE A 78 -15.29 4.69 3.94
C PHE A 78 -15.06 5.70 5.07
N MET A 79 -13.81 6.01 5.41
CA MET A 79 -13.47 7.01 6.41
C MET A 79 -13.39 8.44 5.85
N TRP A 80 -13.31 8.59 4.52
CA TRP A 80 -13.33 9.86 3.80
C TRP A 80 -14.76 10.34 3.53
#